data_AF-A0A7S2MXX0-F1
#
_entry.id   AF-A0A7S2MXX0-F1
#
_cell.length_a   1.000
_cell.length_b   1.000
_cell.length_c   1.000
_cell.angle_alpha   90.00
_cell.angle_beta   90.00
_cell.angle_gamma   90.00
#
_symmetry.space_group_name_H-M   'P 1'
#
loop_
_entity.id
_entity.type
_entity.pdbx_description
1 polymer ?
#
loop_
_entity_poly.entity_id
_entity_poly.type
_entity_poly.pdbx_seq_one_letter_code
_entity_poly.pdbx_strand_id
1 'polypeptide(L)'
;GCLPQGVRTKKEEAMFHASFQVMNLLYLGLHVLIFFDLQYVGRFWCLYETFLATHGACAAGICMADDDSRYTLLCLGASKKDGIAKEFRESWKKKTVEEALLLLREDDIEVTNKK
;
A
#
# COMPACT_ATOMS: atom_id res chain seq x y z
N GLY A 1 12.80 -7.05 21.38
CA GLY A 1 14.19 -6.78 21.02
C GLY A 1 14.36 -7.05 19.55
N CYS A 2 14.83 -6.08 18.78
CA CYS A 2 15.25 -6.32 17.39
C CYS A 2 16.57 -7.11 17.41
N LEU A 3 16.71 -8.08 16.49
CA LEU A 3 17.97 -8.80 16.29
C LEU A 3 19.12 -7.80 16.08
N PRO A 4 20.33 -8.04 16.63
CA PRO A 4 21.48 -7.19 16.36
C PRO A 4 21.81 -7.28 14.87
N GLN A 5 21.40 -6.26 14.11
CA GLN A 5 21.92 -6.06 12.77
C GLN A 5 23.34 -5.50 12.95
N GLY A 6 24.35 -6.26 12.50
CA GLY A 6 25.73 -5.82 12.56
C GLY A 6 25.97 -4.48 11.83
N VAL A 7 27.17 -3.93 11.95
CA VAL A 7 27.53 -2.70 11.23
C VAL A 7 27.49 -2.97 9.72
N ARG A 8 26.57 -2.30 9.01
CA ARG A 8 26.46 -2.39 7.56
C ARG A 8 27.70 -1.80 6.90
N THR A 9 28.23 -2.48 5.90
CA THR A 9 29.23 -1.91 5.00
C THR A 9 28.58 -0.82 4.13
N LYS A 10 29.37 0.15 3.65
CA LYS A 10 28.88 1.20 2.74
C LYS A 10 28.18 0.63 1.49
N LYS A 11 28.63 -0.54 1.01
CA LYS A 11 28.03 -1.23 -0.13
C LYS A 11 26.64 -1.78 0.20
N GLU A 12 26.46 -2.36 1.38
CA GLU A 12 25.16 -2.86 1.84
C GLU A 12 24.18 -1.72 2.12
N GLU A 13 24.65 -0.60 2.65
CA GLU A 13 23.84 0.59 2.85
C GLU A 13 23.34 1.17 1.51
N ALA A 14 24.23 1.29 0.53
CA ALA A 14 23.86 1.73 -0.82
C ALA A 14 22.84 0.79 -1.48
N MET A 15 23.05 -0.54 -1.37
CA MET A 15 22.11 -1.53 -1.86
C MET A 15 20.74 -1.43 -1.16
N PHE A 16 20.73 -1.28 0.17
CA PHE A 16 19.50 -1.13 0.94
C PHE A 16 18.68 0.08 0.48
N HIS A 17 19.33 1.22 0.28
CA HIS A 17 18.66 2.43 -0.20
C HIS A 17 18.14 2.29 -1.62
N ALA A 18 18.90 1.66 -2.52
CA ALA A 18 18.44 1.38 -3.88
C ALA A 18 17.20 0.46 -3.88
N SER A 19 17.23 -0.61 -3.07
CA SER A 19 16.08 -1.52 -2.93
C SER A 19 14.86 -0.83 -2.33
N PHE A 20 15.06 0.09 -1.39
CA PHE A 20 13.96 0.82 -0.75
C PHE A 20 13.16 1.69 -1.74
N GLN A 21 13.81 2.24 -2.77
CA GLN A 21 13.14 3.06 -3.79
C GLN A 21 12.12 2.28 -4.61
N VAL A 22 12.31 0.97 -4.76
CA VAL A 22 11.47 0.10 -5.61
C VAL A 22 10.64 -0.89 -4.80
N MET A 23 10.81 -0.94 -3.48
CA MET A 23 10.17 -1.94 -2.61
C MET A 23 8.66 -1.94 -2.73
N ASN A 24 8.05 -0.77 -2.92
CA ASN A 24 6.60 -0.66 -3.07
C ASN A 24 6.08 -1.35 -4.34
N LEU A 25 6.89 -1.51 -5.38
CA LEU A 25 6.46 -2.22 -6.59
C LEU A 25 6.17 -3.70 -6.34
N LEU A 26 6.68 -4.28 -5.24
CA LEU A 26 6.37 -5.65 -4.85
C LEU A 26 4.86 -5.86 -4.63
N TYR A 27 4.13 -4.83 -4.19
CA TYR A 27 2.68 -4.90 -3.97
C TYR A 27 1.88 -5.03 -5.28
N LEU A 28 2.48 -4.76 -6.45
CA LEU A 28 1.85 -5.04 -7.75
C LEU A 28 1.94 -6.52 -8.16
N GLY A 29 2.91 -7.27 -7.63
CA GLY A 29 3.19 -8.64 -8.07
C GLY A 29 2.89 -9.73 -7.05
N LEU A 30 2.87 -9.38 -5.76
CA LEU A 30 2.73 -10.33 -4.66
C LEU A 30 1.32 -10.32 -4.06
N HIS A 31 1.00 -11.37 -3.31
CA HIS A 31 -0.21 -11.41 -2.52
C HIS A 31 -0.10 -10.51 -1.29
N VAL A 32 -1.00 -9.53 -1.16
CA VAL A 32 -0.95 -8.51 -0.11
C VAL A 32 -2.01 -8.77 0.96
N LEU A 33 -1.58 -8.82 2.23
CA LEU A 33 -2.49 -8.90 3.36
C LEU A 33 -2.75 -7.50 3.94
N ILE A 34 -3.98 -7.03 3.81
CA ILE A 34 -4.41 -5.70 4.24
C ILE A 34 -5.16 -5.82 5.58
N PHE A 35 -4.58 -5.25 6.64
CA PHE A 35 -5.23 -5.10 7.93
C PHE A 35 -5.97 -3.77 8.01
N PHE A 36 -7.27 -3.80 7.79
CA PHE A 36 -8.11 -2.62 7.70
C PHE A 36 -8.71 -2.26 9.05
N ASP A 37 -8.33 -1.12 9.63
CA ASP A 37 -9.01 -0.46 10.76
C ASP A 37 -9.55 0.92 10.30
N LEU A 38 -10.28 1.64 11.17
CA LEU A 38 -10.82 2.96 10.81
C LEU A 38 -9.75 4.06 10.66
N GLN A 39 -8.54 3.83 11.16
CA GLN A 39 -7.42 4.76 11.02
C GLN A 39 -6.60 4.49 9.75
N TYR A 40 -6.84 3.35 9.10
CA TYR A 40 -6.16 2.93 7.87
C TYR A 40 -6.30 3.97 6.75
N VAL A 41 -7.48 4.59 6.65
CA VAL A 41 -7.80 5.55 5.59
C VAL A 41 -7.07 6.88 5.72
N GLY A 42 -6.46 7.17 6.87
CA GLY A 42 -5.66 8.40 7.08
C GLY A 42 -4.16 8.18 6.88
N ARG A 43 -3.71 6.99 6.48
CA ARG A 43 -2.28 6.65 6.41
C ARG A 43 -1.81 6.52 4.97
N PHE A 44 -0.92 7.41 4.54
CA PHE A 44 -0.41 7.47 3.17
C PHE A 44 0.06 6.11 2.66
N TRP A 45 0.96 5.45 3.40
CA TRP A 45 1.58 4.20 2.95
C TRP A 45 0.56 3.07 2.82
N CYS A 46 -0.37 2.97 3.77
CA CYS A 46 -1.45 1.99 3.72
C CYS A 46 -2.32 2.15 2.47
N LEU A 47 -2.70 3.40 2.15
CA LEU A 47 -3.47 3.70 0.95
C LEU A 47 -2.70 3.44 -0.34
N TYR A 48 -1.42 3.83 -0.40
CA TYR A 48 -0.58 3.61 -1.56
C TYR A 48 -0.34 2.11 -1.82
N GLU A 49 -0.07 1.32 -0.78
CA GLU A 49 0.07 -0.13 -0.87
C GLU A 49 -1.24 -0.80 -1.31
N THR A 50 -2.40 -0.32 -0.81
CA THR A 50 -3.71 -0.79 -1.27
C THR A 50 -3.94 -0.51 -2.76
N PHE A 51 -3.57 0.69 -3.22
CA PHE A 51 -3.66 1.05 -4.63
C PHE A 51 -2.85 0.06 -5.49
N LEU A 52 -1.59 -0.20 -5.12
CA LEU A 52 -0.76 -1.15 -5.85
C LEU A 52 -1.30 -2.59 -5.79
N ALA A 53 -1.81 -3.03 -4.64
CA ALA A 53 -2.38 -4.36 -4.47
C ALA A 53 -3.66 -4.58 -5.31
N THR A 54 -4.45 -3.52 -5.52
CA THR A 54 -5.71 -3.56 -6.28
C THR A 54 -5.53 -3.33 -7.78
N HIS A 55 -4.31 -3.00 -8.23
CA HIS A 55 -3.98 -2.68 -9.61
C HIS A 55 -2.96 -3.65 -10.21
N GLY A 56 -2.98 -3.80 -11.54
CA GLY A 56 -2.04 -4.59 -12.30
C GLY A 56 -0.95 -3.72 -12.96
N ALA A 57 0.05 -4.39 -13.52
CA ALA A 57 1.05 -3.76 -14.38
C ALA A 57 0.78 -4.14 -15.85
N CYS A 58 0.72 -3.16 -16.74
CA CYS A 58 0.61 -3.34 -18.18
C CYS A 58 1.73 -2.59 -18.91
N ALA A 59 1.82 -2.76 -20.23
CA ALA A 59 2.85 -2.10 -21.06
C ALA A 59 2.78 -0.56 -21.00
N ALA A 60 1.61 0.02 -20.68
CA ALA A 60 1.41 1.46 -20.56
C ALA A 60 1.59 1.99 -19.12
N GLY A 61 1.91 1.13 -18.14
CA GLY A 61 2.08 1.50 -16.73
C GLY A 61 1.17 0.71 -15.80
N ILE A 62 0.52 1.40 -14.86
CA ILE A 62 -0.41 0.78 -13.91
C ILE A 62 -1.80 0.74 -14.54
N CYS A 63 -2.44 -0.44 -14.52
CA CYS A 63 -3.80 -0.65 -15.03
C CYS A 63 -4.71 -1.24 -13.96
N MET A 64 -6.02 -1.23 -14.21
CA MET A 64 -6.97 -1.96 -13.38
C MET A 64 -6.65 -3.46 -13.39
N ALA A 65 -6.84 -4.12 -12.25
CA ALA A 65 -6.72 -5.56 -12.15
C ALA A 65 -8.03 -6.25 -12.55
N ASP A 66 -7.92 -7.41 -13.20
CA ASP A 66 -9.08 -8.20 -13.62
C ASP A 66 -9.80 -8.87 -12.42
N ASP A 67 -9.05 -9.17 -11.34
CA ASP A 67 -9.57 -9.84 -10.15
C ASP A 67 -8.95 -9.35 -8.83
N ASP A 68 -9.47 -9.87 -7.73
CA ASP A 68 -9.04 -9.60 -6.36
C ASP A 68 -8.13 -10.68 -5.77
N SER A 69 -7.60 -11.59 -6.59
CA SER A 69 -6.85 -12.76 -6.11
C SER A 69 -5.57 -12.37 -5.38
N ARG A 70 -5.01 -11.20 -5.68
CA ARG A 70 -3.71 -10.73 -5.18
C ARG A 70 -3.78 -10.00 -3.84
N TYR A 71 -4.93 -9.92 -3.18
CA TYR A 71 -4.97 -9.37 -1.83
C TYR A 71 -6.08 -9.95 -0.97
N THR A 72 -5.85 -9.91 0.34
CA THR A 72 -6.84 -10.28 1.36
C THR A 72 -7.04 -9.11 2.30
N LEU A 73 -8.28 -8.67 2.47
CA LEU A 73 -8.62 -7.58 3.38
C LEU A 73 -9.26 -8.15 4.66
N LEU A 74 -8.60 -7.92 5.79
CA LEU A 74 -9.05 -8.33 7.13
C LEU A 74 -9.44 -7.11 7.95
N CYS A 75 -10.68 -7.08 8.43
CA CYS A 75 -11.20 -5.99 9.25
C CYS A 75 -10.82 -6.17 10.72
N LEU A 76 -10.30 -5.10 11.34
CA LEU A 76 -9.88 -5.06 12.73
C LEU A 76 -10.71 -4.07 13.57
N GLY A 77 -10.99 -4.44 14.82
CA GLY A 77 -11.67 -3.54 15.77
C GLY A 77 -13.01 -3.01 15.25
N ALA A 78 -13.17 -1.69 15.28
CA ALA A 78 -14.41 -1.00 14.91
C ALA A 78 -14.74 -1.05 13.40
N SER A 79 -13.79 -1.42 12.54
CA SER A 79 -14.03 -1.59 11.09
C SER A 79 -14.76 -2.89 10.74
N LYS A 80 -14.96 -3.79 11.72
CA LYS A 80 -15.77 -5.02 11.56
C LYS A 80 -17.27 -4.75 11.34
N LYS A 81 -17.72 -3.49 11.44
CA LYS A 81 -19.09 -3.11 11.07
C LYS A 81 -19.30 -3.39 9.59
N ASP A 82 -20.46 -3.96 9.25
CA ASP A 82 -20.77 -4.37 7.88
C ASP A 82 -20.70 -3.19 6.90
N GLY A 83 -20.12 -3.44 5.72
CA GLY A 83 -20.16 -2.53 4.56
C GLY A 83 -18.91 -1.68 4.35
N ILE A 84 -18.28 -1.15 5.41
CA ILE A 84 -17.18 -0.15 5.29
C ILE A 84 -16.02 -0.69 4.46
N ALA A 85 -15.55 -1.90 4.78
CA ALA A 85 -14.42 -2.51 4.07
C ALA A 85 -14.74 -2.86 2.61
N LYS A 86 -16.01 -3.22 2.34
CA LYS A 86 -16.48 -3.51 0.98
C LYS A 86 -16.52 -2.23 0.15
N GLU A 87 -17.04 -1.14 0.70
CA GLU A 87 -17.06 0.17 0.06
C GLU A 87 -15.64 0.69 -0.20
N PHE A 88 -14.76 0.57 0.79
CA PHE A 88 -13.34 0.89 0.63
C PHE A 88 -12.71 0.11 -0.52
N ARG A 89 -12.90 -1.22 -0.55
CA ARG A 89 -12.41 -2.10 -1.60
C ARG A 89 -12.87 -1.65 -3.00
N GLU A 90 -14.17 -1.47 -3.16
CA GLU A 90 -14.76 -1.07 -4.44
C GLU A 90 -14.31 0.32 -4.89
N SER A 91 -14.10 1.24 -3.94
CA SER A 91 -13.57 2.58 -4.23
C SER A 91 -12.16 2.50 -4.81
N TRP A 92 -11.26 1.72 -4.19
CA TRP A 92 -9.87 1.66 -4.63
C TRP A 92 -9.66 0.91 -5.94
N LYS A 93 -10.41 -0.17 -6.20
CA LYS A 93 -10.31 -0.93 -7.46
C LYS A 93 -10.62 -0.11 -8.71
N LYS A 94 -11.43 0.94 -8.57
CA LYS A 94 -11.90 1.77 -9.69
C LYS A 94 -11.12 3.08 -9.85
N LYS A 95 -10.20 3.39 -8.93
CA LYS A 95 -9.42 4.63 -8.96
C LYS A 95 -8.37 4.58 -10.05
N THR A 96 -8.36 5.59 -10.90
CA THR A 96 -7.25 5.86 -11.80
C THR A 96 -6.00 6.30 -11.01
N VAL A 97 -4.85 6.30 -11.68
CA VAL A 97 -3.59 6.79 -11.08
C VAL A 97 -3.74 8.25 -10.65
N GLU A 98 -4.41 9.06 -11.47
CA GLU A 98 -4.63 10.49 -11.22
C GLU A 98 -5.52 10.71 -9.99
N GLU A 99 -6.62 9.95 -9.87
CA GLU A 99 -7.53 10.03 -8.70
C GLU A 99 -6.85 9.54 -7.43
N ALA A 100 -6.05 8.48 -7.51
CA ALA A 100 -5.28 8.00 -6.38
C ALA A 100 -4.26 9.05 -5.92
N LEU A 101 -3.55 9.70 -6.85
CA LEU A 101 -2.60 10.77 -6.55
C LEU A 101 -3.25 12.00 -5.91
N LEU A 102 -4.43 12.40 -6.36
CA LEU A 102 -5.17 13.51 -5.75
C LEU A 102 -5.55 13.18 -4.31
N LEU A 103 -6.14 12.00 -4.07
CA LEU A 103 -6.52 11.56 -2.72
C LEU A 103 -5.31 11.45 -1.79
N LEU A 104 -4.22 10.85 -2.26
CA LEU A 104 -3.01 10.67 -1.46
C LEU A 104 -2.30 11.99 -1.09
N ARG A 105 -2.68 13.11 -1.71
CA ARG A 105 -2.15 14.44 -1.43
C ARG A 105 -3.00 15.26 -0.46
N GLU A 106 -4.16 14.76 -0.06
CA GLU A 106 -5.05 15.46 0.88
C GLU A 106 -4.38 15.68 2.25
N ASP A 107 -4.74 16.76 2.92
CA ASP A 107 -4.09 17.21 4.15
C ASP A 107 -4.33 16.27 5.35
N ASP A 108 -5.41 15.49 5.32
CA ASP A 108 -5.77 14.50 6.33
C ASP A 108 -5.02 13.17 6.18
N ILE A 109 -4.21 13.03 5.11
CA ILE A 109 -3.39 11.85 4.86
C ILE A 109 -2.01 12.02 5.49
N GLU A 110 -1.77 11.28 6.57
CA GLU A 110 -0.51 11.30 7.29
C GLU A 110 0.56 10.41 6.63
N VAL A 111 1.69 11.04 6.32
CA VAL A 111 2.92 10.33 5.95
C VAL A 111 3.68 9.96 7.23
N THR A 112 3.56 8.71 7.66
CA THR A 112 4.12 8.21 8.93
C THR A 112 5.61 7.90 8.90
N ASN A 113 6.31 8.18 7.80
CA ASN A 113 7.77 7.99 7.63
C ASN A 113 8.52 9.34 7.52
N LYS A 114 8.02 10.38 8.18
CA LYS A 114 8.76 11.64 8.34
C LYS A 114 9.96 11.36 9.27
N LYS A 115 11.17 11.53 8.74
CA LYS A 115 12.41 11.51 9.53
C LYS A 115 12.50 12.71 10.45
#